data_AF-A0A812UFD3-F1
#
_entry.id   AF-A0A812UFD3-F1
#
_cell.length_a   1.000
_cell.length_b   1.000
_cell.length_c   1.000
_cell.angle_alpha   90.00
_cell.angle_beta   90.00
_cell.angle_gamma   90.00
#
_symmetry.space_group_name_H-M   'P 1'
#
loop_
_entity.id
_entity.type
_entity.pdbx_description
1 polymer ?
#
loop_
_entity_poly.entity_id
_entity_poly.type
_entity_poly.pdbx_seq_one_letter_code
_entity_poly.pdbx_strand_id
1 'polypeptide(L)'
;MNNVSFTYPTKDKPTIMDVSLTVSQVSRVAVIGANGAGKSTAIKVLVGEQLPTEGTIWKAQGLRMAYVAQHAFHHLEKHMQETPTQYIMWRFAGNDDRESMEFKTEDLSVDEEKARAQKWCIDSVTGNVRRCTDPKEDAKKAKQDEAGAVIPDAIVNRRQKKKEKTFEYEVKWQFKSMDNNTWVEKDTLVKMGYIKLVQREDE
;
A
#
# COMPACT_ATOMS: atom_id res chain seq x y z
N MET A 1 10.20 13.70 -1.70
CA MET A 1 8.99 14.40 -2.16
C MET A 1 9.40 15.30 -3.29
N ASN A 2 8.77 15.18 -4.45
CA ASN A 2 9.07 16.00 -5.62
C ASN A 2 7.76 16.68 -6.07
N ASN A 3 7.75 18.02 -6.01
CA ASN A 3 6.67 18.88 -6.51
C ASN A 3 5.30 18.53 -5.92
N VAL A 4 5.25 18.30 -4.61
CA VAL A 4 4.04 17.82 -3.94
C VAL A 4 3.08 18.96 -3.61
N SER A 5 1.85 18.84 -4.10
CA SER A 5 0.73 19.71 -3.74
C SER A 5 -0.39 18.90 -3.10
N PHE A 6 -1.06 19.48 -2.11
CA PHE A 6 -2.17 18.83 -1.43
C PHE A 6 -3.27 19.81 -1.04
N THR A 7 -4.51 19.43 -1.35
CA THR A 7 -5.73 20.17 -1.06
C THR A 7 -6.67 19.29 -0.24
N TYR A 8 -7.08 19.77 0.94
CA TYR A 8 -8.13 19.09 1.70
C TYR A 8 -9.47 19.18 0.96
N PRO A 9 -10.33 18.14 1.01
CA PRO A 9 -11.63 18.14 0.32
C PRO A 9 -12.55 19.30 0.73
N THR A 10 -12.35 19.86 1.93
CA THR A 10 -13.14 20.97 2.48
C THR A 10 -12.67 22.35 2.04
N LYS A 11 -11.62 22.44 1.21
CA LYS A 11 -11.00 23.70 0.79
C LYS A 11 -10.87 23.77 -0.73
N ASP A 12 -11.12 24.96 -1.26
CA ASP A 12 -10.91 25.24 -2.70
C ASP A 12 -9.44 25.51 -3.04
N LYS A 13 -8.61 25.83 -2.04
CA LYS A 13 -7.20 26.18 -2.23
C LYS A 13 -6.27 25.12 -1.64
N PRO A 14 -5.17 24.80 -2.33
CA PRO A 14 -4.15 23.89 -1.81
C PRO A 14 -3.59 24.41 -0.49
N THR A 15 -3.47 23.49 0.47
CA THR A 15 -2.90 23.80 1.79
C THR A 15 -1.38 23.80 1.74
N ILE A 16 -0.79 23.00 0.85
CA ILE A 16 0.63 23.04 0.48
C ILE A 16 0.73 22.96 -1.04
N MET A 17 1.70 23.68 -1.63
CA MET A 17 1.92 23.76 -3.08
C MET A 17 3.39 23.55 -3.39
N ASP A 18 3.68 22.75 -4.41
CA ASP A 18 5.01 22.55 -5.00
C ASP A 18 6.12 22.25 -3.96
N VAL A 19 5.79 21.44 -2.96
CA VAL A 19 6.73 21.09 -1.89
C VAL A 19 7.70 20.01 -2.38
N SER A 20 8.98 20.36 -2.43
CA SER A 20 10.07 19.41 -2.69
C SER A 20 10.95 19.27 -1.46
N LEU A 21 11.11 18.03 -0.99
CA LEU A 21 11.87 17.71 0.22
C LEU A 21 12.53 16.34 0.09
N THR A 22 13.81 16.27 0.44
CA THR A 22 14.58 15.03 0.55
C THR A 22 15.17 14.93 1.95
N VAL A 23 14.96 13.78 2.58
CA VAL A 23 15.46 13.48 3.92
C VAL A 23 16.29 12.20 3.84
N SER A 24 17.42 12.19 4.54
CA SER A 24 18.31 11.03 4.67
C SER A 24 18.40 10.57 6.13
N GLN A 25 19.03 9.42 6.40
CA GLN A 25 19.18 8.89 7.76
C GLN A 25 19.95 9.82 8.71
N VAL A 26 20.81 10.70 8.19
CA VAL A 26 21.64 11.62 8.98
C VAL A 26 20.99 13.01 9.10
N SER A 27 19.91 13.24 8.34
CA SER A 27 19.26 14.55 8.30
C SER A 27 18.59 14.87 9.64
N ARG A 28 18.88 16.08 10.17
CA ARG A 28 18.08 16.70 11.22
C ARG A 28 17.43 17.95 10.65
N VAL A 29 16.11 17.90 10.48
CA VAL A 29 15.35 18.92 9.78
C VAL A 29 14.28 19.46 10.72
N ALA A 30 14.17 20.79 10.79
CA ALA A 30 13.10 21.47 11.49
C ALA A 30 12.24 22.24 10.48
N VAL A 31 10.93 22.01 10.51
CA VAL A 31 9.97 22.75 9.69
C VAL A 31 9.38 23.87 10.55
N ILE A 32 9.72 25.12 10.22
CA ILE A 32 9.29 26.32 10.94
C ILE A 32 8.36 27.18 10.07
N GLY A 33 7.54 27.99 10.72
CA GLY A 33 6.58 28.87 10.04
C GLY A 33 5.39 29.21 10.93
N ALA A 34 4.48 30.05 10.44
CA ALA A 34 3.28 30.43 11.17
C ALA A 34 2.33 29.25 11.42
N ASN A 35 1.42 29.40 12.40
CA ASN A 35 0.35 28.43 12.61
C ASN A 35 -0.61 28.45 11.42
N GLY A 36 -1.05 27.28 10.98
CA GLY A 36 -1.92 27.15 9.80
C GLY A 36 -1.19 27.19 8.44
N ALA A 37 0.14 27.39 8.41
CA ALA A 37 0.93 27.43 7.17
C ALA A 37 1.10 26.07 6.45
N GLY A 38 0.44 25.00 6.91
CA GLY A 38 0.53 23.67 6.29
C GLY A 38 1.66 22.78 6.78
N LYS A 39 2.38 23.15 7.85
CA LYS A 39 3.50 22.35 8.41
C LYS A 39 3.10 20.90 8.74
N SER A 40 2.06 20.74 9.56
CA SER A 40 1.56 19.42 9.93
C SER A 40 1.05 18.66 8.71
N THR A 41 0.39 19.35 7.77
CA THR A 41 -0.07 18.76 6.51
C THR A 41 1.09 18.22 5.67
N ALA A 42 2.20 18.96 5.53
CA ALA A 42 3.39 18.50 4.83
C ALA A 42 3.99 17.23 5.48
N ILE A 43 4.00 17.16 6.81
CA ILE A 43 4.48 15.98 7.55
C ILE A 43 3.54 14.79 7.35
N LYS A 44 2.22 14.99 7.43
CA LYS A 44 1.21 13.95 7.19
C LYS A 44 1.34 13.35 5.79
N VAL A 45 1.52 14.23 4.79
CA VAL A 45 1.74 13.82 3.40
C VAL A 45 3.07 13.05 3.25
N LEU A 46 4.15 13.50 3.90
CA LEU A 46 5.45 12.80 3.91
C LEU A 46 5.35 11.38 4.52
N VAL A 47 4.66 11.25 5.66
CA VAL A 47 4.46 9.96 6.34
C VAL A 47 3.53 9.04 5.53
N GLY A 48 2.66 9.61 4.70
CA GLY A 48 1.70 8.90 3.87
C GLY A 48 0.34 8.72 4.54
N GLU A 49 0.04 9.53 5.55
CA GLU A 49 -1.31 9.65 6.16
C GLU A 49 -2.30 10.32 5.19
N GLN A 50 -1.80 11.18 4.30
CA GLN A 50 -2.61 11.83 3.25
C GLN A 50 -1.91 11.63 1.91
N LEU A 51 -2.67 11.21 0.90
CA LEU A 51 -2.16 11.09 -0.45
C LEU A 51 -2.01 12.47 -1.09
N PRO A 52 -0.88 12.79 -1.74
CA PRO A 52 -0.72 14.05 -2.43
C PRO A 52 -1.71 14.15 -3.60
N THR A 53 -2.25 15.34 -3.83
CA THR A 53 -3.12 15.61 -5.00
C THR A 53 -2.29 15.67 -6.27
N GLU A 54 -1.08 16.24 -6.18
CA GLU A 54 -0.11 16.30 -7.27
C GLU A 54 1.30 16.03 -6.74
N GLY A 55 2.19 15.61 -7.64
CA GLY A 55 3.58 15.29 -7.32
C GLY A 55 3.77 13.85 -6.85
N THR A 56 4.99 13.53 -6.46
CA THR A 56 5.36 12.15 -6.09
C THR A 56 6.13 12.07 -4.78
N ILE A 57 5.88 10.99 -4.05
CA ILE A 57 6.57 10.67 -2.81
C ILE A 57 7.26 9.32 -3.02
N TRP A 58 8.58 9.36 -3.01
CA TRP A 58 9.42 8.16 -3.04
C TRP A 58 9.92 7.86 -1.63
N LYS A 59 9.84 6.59 -1.24
CA LYS A 59 10.36 6.05 0.01
C LYS A 59 11.36 4.95 -0.33
N ALA A 60 12.46 4.89 0.44
CA ALA A 60 13.40 3.78 0.32
C ALA A 60 12.76 2.47 0.82
N GLN A 61 13.18 1.34 0.26
CA GLN A 61 12.63 0.03 0.64
C GLN A 61 13.08 -0.37 2.05
N GLY A 62 12.18 -0.97 2.83
CA GLY A 62 12.43 -1.30 4.24
C GLY A 62 12.56 -0.08 5.15
N LEU A 63 12.20 1.12 4.67
CA LEU A 63 12.22 2.34 5.47
C LEU A 63 10.98 2.38 6.38
N ARG A 64 11.20 2.13 7.66
CA ARG A 64 10.18 2.34 8.70
C ARG A 64 10.24 3.77 9.22
N MET A 65 9.12 4.49 9.13
CA MET A 65 8.98 5.85 9.65
C MET A 65 8.15 5.82 10.92
N ALA A 66 8.72 6.31 12.02
CA ALA A 66 7.97 6.55 13.24
C ALA A 66 7.40 7.96 13.20
N TYR A 67 6.08 8.09 13.38
CA TYR A 67 5.39 9.36 13.45
C TYR A 67 4.75 9.54 14.82
N VAL A 68 4.97 10.71 15.41
CA VAL A 68 4.35 11.12 16.67
C VAL A 68 3.46 12.32 16.36
N ALA A 69 2.15 12.08 16.34
CA ALA A 69 1.18 13.12 16.05
C ALA A 69 1.05 14.12 17.21
N GLN A 70 0.70 15.37 16.88
CA GLN A 70 0.39 16.40 17.87
C GLN A 70 -0.79 16.01 18.78
N HIS A 71 -1.74 15.25 18.25
CA HIS A 71 -2.90 14.71 18.97
C HIS A 71 -2.84 13.18 19.02
N ALA A 72 -1.74 12.61 19.51
CA ALA A 72 -1.59 11.16 19.67
C ALA A 72 -2.71 10.50 20.52
N PHE A 73 -3.45 11.30 21.29
CA PHE A 73 -4.55 10.84 22.14
C PHE A 73 -5.72 10.20 21.38
N HIS A 74 -5.99 10.57 20.12
CA HIS A 74 -7.07 9.94 19.36
C HIS A 74 -6.88 8.43 19.13
N HIS A 75 -5.62 7.96 19.08
CA HIS A 75 -5.33 6.53 18.96
C HIS A 75 -5.46 5.82 20.30
N LEU A 76 -5.10 6.52 21.38
CA LEU A 76 -5.20 6.00 22.74
C LEU A 76 -6.65 5.93 23.24
N GLU A 77 -7.57 6.74 22.69
CA GLU A 77 -9.01 6.70 23.02
C GLU A 77 -9.61 5.28 22.88
N LYS A 78 -9.14 4.50 21.89
CA LYS A 78 -9.57 3.10 21.67
C LYS A 78 -9.00 2.12 22.71
N HIS A 79 -7.93 2.50 23.40
CA HIS A 79 -7.15 1.65 24.32
C HIS A 79 -7.10 2.21 25.75
N MET A 80 -8.05 3.08 26.14
CA MET A 80 -8.06 3.72 27.47
C MET A 80 -8.16 2.75 28.65
N GLN A 81 -8.64 1.53 28.41
CA GLN A 81 -8.76 0.48 29.43
C GLN A 81 -7.56 -0.48 29.45
N GLU A 82 -6.61 -0.30 28.54
CA GLU A 82 -5.41 -1.12 28.44
C GLU A 82 -4.22 -0.44 29.12
N THR A 83 -3.34 -1.26 29.69
CA THR A 83 -2.05 -0.76 30.18
C THR A 83 -1.13 -0.42 28.98
N PRO A 84 -0.15 0.49 29.15
CA PRO A 84 0.82 0.79 28.09
C PRO A 84 1.51 -0.46 27.51
N THR A 85 1.77 -1.47 28.35
CA THR A 85 2.34 -2.75 27.92
C THR A 85 1.38 -3.52 27.02
N GLN A 86 0.10 -3.62 27.38
CA GLN A 86 -0.92 -4.28 26.56
C GLN A 86 -1.09 -3.59 25.21
N TYR A 87 -1.13 -2.26 25.19
CA TYR A 87 -1.20 -1.49 23.95
C TYR A 87 0.01 -1.75 23.04
N ILE A 88 1.24 -1.74 23.57
CA ILE A 88 2.45 -2.05 22.78
C ILE A 88 2.39 -3.49 22.25
N MET A 89 2.00 -4.45 23.09
CA MET A 89 1.83 -5.84 22.67
C MET A 89 0.78 -5.99 21.57
N TRP A 90 -0.33 -5.27 21.67
CA TRP A 90 -1.38 -5.26 20.66
C TRP A 90 -0.90 -4.61 19.36
N ARG A 91 -0.22 -3.47 19.44
CA ARG A 91 0.25 -2.68 18.29
C ARG A 91 1.24 -3.45 17.44
N PHE A 92 2.16 -4.18 18.08
CA PHE A 92 3.21 -4.95 17.42
C PHE A 92 2.95 -6.45 17.37
N ALA A 93 1.70 -6.87 17.61
CA ALA A 93 1.32 -8.26 17.49
C ALA A 93 1.53 -8.75 16.05
N GLY A 94 2.37 -9.77 15.87
CA GLY A 94 2.70 -10.32 14.55
C GLY A 94 3.86 -9.62 13.84
N ASN A 95 4.68 -8.84 14.56
CA ASN A 95 5.87 -8.13 14.05
C ASN A 95 5.56 -6.97 13.06
N ASP A 96 4.29 -6.66 12.87
CA ASP A 96 3.79 -5.52 12.08
C ASP A 96 3.36 -4.37 13.00
N ASP A 97 3.47 -3.12 12.54
CA ASP A 97 2.86 -1.96 13.22
C ASP A 97 1.41 -1.80 12.76
N ARG A 98 0.46 -2.33 13.55
CA ARG A 98 -0.97 -2.31 13.23
C ARG A 98 -1.53 -0.90 13.07
N GLU A 99 -1.07 0.04 13.89
CA GLU A 99 -1.54 1.43 13.84
C GLU A 99 -1.11 2.11 12.54
N SER A 100 0.14 1.86 12.11
CA SER A 100 0.65 2.36 10.82
C SER A 100 -0.11 1.78 9.62
N MET A 101 -0.61 0.55 9.72
CA MET A 101 -1.42 -0.10 8.68
C MET A 101 -2.83 0.50 8.63
N GLU A 102 -3.50 0.63 9.77
CA GLU A 102 -4.83 1.27 9.85
C GLU A 102 -4.80 2.69 9.27
N PHE A 103 -3.74 3.45 9.57
CA PHE A 103 -3.55 4.82 9.07
C PHE A 103 -3.54 4.98 7.55
N LYS A 104 -3.06 3.98 6.81
CA LYS A 104 -2.95 4.03 5.33
C LYS A 104 -4.20 3.50 4.64
N THR A 105 -5.15 2.93 5.39
CA THR A 105 -6.22 2.11 4.83
C THR A 105 -7.43 2.93 4.36
N GLU A 106 -7.61 4.17 4.83
CA GLU A 106 -8.86 4.92 4.65
C GLU A 106 -9.10 5.53 3.24
N ASP A 107 -8.06 5.86 2.46
CA ASP A 107 -8.23 6.65 1.21
C ASP A 107 -8.13 5.86 -0.13
N LEU A 108 -7.91 4.55 -0.12
CA LEU A 108 -7.72 3.76 -1.38
C LEU A 108 -9.00 3.10 -1.93
N SER A 109 -10.20 3.50 -1.47
CA SER A 109 -11.40 2.66 -1.57
C SER A 109 -12.11 2.61 -2.94
N VAL A 110 -11.97 3.61 -3.82
CA VAL A 110 -12.87 3.70 -4.99
C VAL A 110 -12.41 2.90 -6.21
N ASP A 111 -11.09 2.65 -6.37
CA ASP A 111 -10.55 1.86 -7.49
C ASP A 111 -10.22 0.40 -7.13
N GLU A 112 -9.93 0.10 -5.85
CA GLU A 112 -9.64 -1.28 -5.42
C GLU A 112 -10.84 -2.22 -5.66
N GLU A 113 -12.07 -1.75 -5.42
CA GLU A 113 -13.27 -2.57 -5.56
C GLU A 113 -13.55 -2.93 -7.03
N LYS A 114 -13.37 -1.97 -7.95
CA LYS A 114 -13.45 -2.22 -9.40
C LYS A 114 -12.34 -3.11 -9.90
N ALA A 115 -11.11 -2.94 -9.40
CA ALA A 115 -9.98 -3.78 -9.76
C ALA A 115 -10.17 -5.23 -9.28
N ARG A 116 -10.73 -5.44 -8.09
CA ARG A 116 -11.07 -6.77 -7.54
C ARG A 116 -12.27 -7.43 -8.23
N ALA A 117 -13.15 -6.65 -8.86
CA ALA A 117 -14.22 -7.20 -9.69
C ALA A 117 -13.69 -7.84 -10.98
N GLN A 118 -12.50 -7.45 -11.46
CA GLN A 118 -11.84 -8.10 -12.60
C GLN A 118 -11.29 -9.46 -12.17
N LYS A 119 -11.68 -10.52 -12.89
CA LYS A 119 -11.19 -11.88 -12.64
C LYS A 119 -9.82 -12.07 -13.28
N TRP A 120 -8.91 -12.66 -12.50
CA TRP A 120 -7.55 -13.01 -12.93
C TRP A 120 -7.37 -14.52 -12.83
N CYS A 121 -6.65 -15.11 -13.79
CA CYS A 121 -6.33 -16.52 -13.83
C CYS A 121 -4.84 -16.75 -14.07
N ILE A 122 -4.36 -17.91 -13.63
CA ILE A 122 -3.05 -18.42 -14.00
C ILE A 122 -3.18 -19.13 -15.34
N ASP A 123 -2.38 -18.70 -16.31
CA ASP A 123 -2.32 -19.36 -17.61
C ASP A 123 -1.64 -20.73 -17.48
N SER A 124 -2.35 -21.80 -17.88
CA SER A 124 -1.83 -23.16 -17.85
C SER A 124 -0.57 -23.40 -18.71
N VAL A 125 -0.31 -22.54 -19.71
CA VAL A 125 0.84 -22.70 -20.61
C VAL A 125 2.05 -21.90 -20.12
N THR A 126 1.83 -20.66 -19.69
CA THR A 126 2.92 -19.75 -19.33
C THR A 126 3.17 -19.66 -17.82
N GLY A 127 2.23 -20.11 -16.99
CA GLY A 127 2.29 -19.97 -15.53
C GLY A 127 2.12 -18.54 -15.04
N ASN A 128 1.90 -17.58 -15.95
CA ASN A 128 1.77 -16.17 -15.63
C ASN A 128 0.33 -15.81 -15.28
N VAL A 129 0.18 -14.81 -14.42
CA VAL A 129 -1.12 -14.27 -14.02
C VAL A 129 -1.59 -13.27 -15.07
N ARG A 130 -2.76 -13.53 -15.66
CA ARG A 130 -3.41 -12.67 -16.66
C ARG A 130 -4.90 -12.51 -16.37
N ARG A 131 -5.54 -11.55 -17.04
CA ARG A 131 -7.00 -11.41 -16.98
C ARG A 131 -7.66 -12.63 -17.59
N CYS A 132 -8.74 -13.10 -16.95
CA CYS A 132 -9.58 -14.17 -17.49
C CYS A 132 -10.20 -13.71 -18.82
N THR A 133 -10.25 -14.61 -19.79
CA THR A 133 -10.92 -14.34 -21.07
C THR A 133 -12.44 -14.32 -20.87
N ASP A 134 -13.14 -13.40 -21.53
CA ASP A 134 -14.59 -13.34 -21.47
C ASP A 134 -15.24 -14.52 -22.21
N PRO A 135 -16.34 -15.11 -21.67
CA PRO A 135 -17.07 -16.21 -22.32
C PRO A 135 -17.59 -15.90 -23.72
N LYS A 136 -17.71 -14.61 -24.06
CA LYS A 136 -18.20 -14.14 -25.36
C LYS A 136 -17.13 -14.15 -26.45
N GLU A 137 -15.84 -14.07 -26.10
CA GLU A 137 -14.75 -14.08 -27.08
C GLU A 137 -14.33 -15.52 -27.41
N ASP A 138 -14.12 -16.35 -26.39
CA ASP A 138 -13.74 -17.75 -26.57
C ASP A 138 -14.26 -18.62 -25.42
N ALA A 139 -15.36 -19.36 -25.68
CA ALA A 139 -16.02 -20.16 -24.66
C ALA A 139 -15.18 -21.34 -24.13
N LYS A 140 -14.23 -21.87 -24.93
CA LYS A 140 -13.34 -22.95 -24.48
C LYS A 140 -12.27 -22.39 -23.54
N LYS A 141 -11.66 -21.27 -23.92
CA LYS A 141 -10.62 -20.61 -23.11
C LYS A 141 -11.17 -20.01 -21.83
N ALA A 142 -12.38 -19.43 -21.87
CA ALA A 142 -13.06 -18.91 -20.67
C ALA A 142 -13.33 -20.00 -19.63
N LYS A 143 -13.77 -21.19 -20.06
CA LYS A 143 -14.03 -22.33 -19.15
C LYS A 143 -12.74 -22.87 -18.52
N GLN A 144 -11.63 -22.82 -19.25
CA GLN A 144 -10.29 -23.16 -18.73
C GLN A 144 -9.78 -22.09 -17.75
N ASP A 145 -9.98 -20.81 -18.08
CA ASP A 145 -9.59 -19.67 -17.25
C ASP A 145 -10.40 -19.59 -15.95
N GLU A 146 -11.65 -20.07 -15.94
CA GLU A 146 -12.48 -20.15 -14.73
C GLU A 146 -11.92 -21.14 -13.70
N ALA A 147 -11.42 -22.29 -14.15
CA ALA A 147 -10.71 -23.25 -13.28
C ALA A 147 -9.34 -22.71 -12.82
N GLY A 148 -8.72 -21.85 -13.64
CA GLY A 148 -7.47 -21.17 -13.34
C GLY A 148 -7.61 -19.89 -12.52
N ALA A 149 -8.84 -19.48 -12.17
CA ALA A 149 -9.10 -18.23 -11.46
C ALA A 149 -8.39 -18.20 -10.10
N VAL A 150 -7.82 -17.06 -9.74
CA VAL A 150 -7.03 -16.90 -8.54
C VAL A 150 -7.27 -15.56 -7.85
N ILE A 151 -7.23 -15.61 -6.52
CA ILE A 151 -7.38 -14.47 -5.63
C ILE A 151 -6.19 -14.52 -4.65
N PRO A 152 -5.38 -13.46 -4.55
CA PRO A 152 -4.28 -13.39 -3.60
C PRO A 152 -4.80 -13.55 -2.15
N ASP A 153 -4.18 -14.45 -1.39
CA ASP A 153 -4.41 -14.64 0.05
C ASP A 153 -3.33 -13.90 0.86
N ALA A 154 -2.06 -14.20 0.58
CA ALA A 154 -0.91 -13.60 1.23
C ALA A 154 0.30 -13.57 0.29
N ILE A 155 1.24 -12.69 0.55
CA ILE A 155 2.57 -12.75 -0.06
C ILE A 155 3.48 -13.51 0.91
N VAL A 156 4.25 -14.46 0.40
CA VAL A 156 5.12 -15.34 1.20
C VAL A 156 6.57 -14.91 1.10
N ASN A 157 7.01 -14.55 -0.11
CA ASN A 157 8.39 -14.14 -0.37
C ASN A 157 8.42 -12.99 -1.40
N ARG A 158 9.57 -12.32 -1.48
CA ARG A 158 9.86 -11.26 -2.44
C ARG A 158 11.25 -11.45 -3.05
N ARG A 159 11.39 -11.17 -4.35
CA ARG A 159 12.69 -11.14 -5.04
C ARG A 159 12.80 -9.96 -6.00
N GLN A 160 14.03 -9.53 -6.26
CA GLN A 160 14.32 -8.45 -7.20
C GLN A 160 14.92 -9.00 -8.49
N LYS A 161 14.33 -8.66 -9.64
CA LYS A 161 14.94 -8.91 -10.95
C LYS A 161 16.01 -7.84 -11.20
N LYS A 162 17.26 -8.16 -10.88
CA LYS A 162 18.40 -7.22 -11.00
C LYS A 162 18.56 -6.58 -12.39
N LYS A 163 18.22 -7.31 -13.46
CA LYS A 163 18.33 -6.81 -14.85
C LYS A 163 17.27 -5.76 -15.20
N GLU A 164 16.04 -5.98 -14.76
CA GLU A 164 14.88 -5.14 -15.10
C GLU A 164 14.58 -4.08 -14.04
N LYS A 165 15.25 -4.14 -12.87
CA LYS A 165 14.98 -3.31 -11.69
C LYS A 165 13.53 -3.40 -11.20
N THR A 166 12.84 -4.50 -11.51
CA THR A 166 11.47 -4.82 -11.11
C THR A 166 11.46 -5.79 -9.92
N PHE A 167 10.32 -5.85 -9.23
CA PHE A 167 10.09 -6.74 -8.10
C PHE A 167 9.02 -7.77 -8.43
N GLU A 168 9.28 -9.01 -8.00
CA GLU A 168 8.32 -10.10 -8.01
C GLU A 168 8.04 -10.58 -6.60
N TYR A 169 6.79 -10.95 -6.36
CA TYR A 169 6.27 -11.41 -5.08
C TYR A 169 5.73 -12.82 -5.27
N GLU A 170 6.09 -13.72 -4.37
CA GLU A 170 5.53 -15.06 -4.32
C GLU A 170 4.17 -14.99 -3.62
N VAL A 171 3.11 -15.25 -4.37
CA VAL A 171 1.73 -15.10 -3.91
C VAL A 171 1.16 -16.46 -3.57
N LYS A 172 0.66 -16.59 -2.34
CA LYS A 172 -0.22 -17.67 -1.91
C LYS A 172 -1.64 -17.32 -2.35
N TRP A 173 -2.30 -18.29 -2.99
CA TRP A 173 -3.65 -18.12 -3.53
C TRP A 173 -4.71 -18.64 -2.56
N GLN A 174 -5.86 -17.96 -2.50
CA GLN A 174 -7.00 -18.42 -1.70
C GLN A 174 -7.46 -19.80 -2.17
N PHE A 175 -7.76 -20.67 -1.20
CA PHE A 175 -8.23 -22.05 -1.41
C PHE A 175 -7.31 -22.95 -2.26
N LYS A 176 -6.02 -22.58 -2.42
CA LYS A 176 -5.00 -23.44 -3.07
C LYS A 176 -3.90 -23.82 -2.08
N SER A 177 -3.27 -24.99 -2.30
CA SER A 177 -2.08 -25.41 -1.54
C SER A 177 -0.90 -24.47 -1.82
N MET A 178 0.03 -24.38 -0.87
CA MET A 178 1.28 -23.62 -1.01
C MET A 178 2.12 -24.08 -2.21
N ASP A 179 1.96 -25.33 -2.65
CA ASP A 179 2.65 -25.86 -3.84
C ASP A 179 2.24 -25.14 -5.14
N ASN A 180 1.11 -24.42 -5.11
CA ASN A 180 0.61 -23.65 -6.24
C ASN A 180 0.96 -22.17 -6.14
N ASN A 181 1.81 -21.77 -5.20
CA ASN A 181 2.30 -20.40 -5.13
C ASN A 181 2.97 -20.01 -6.44
N THR A 182 2.73 -18.78 -6.89
CA THR A 182 3.36 -18.29 -8.12
C THR A 182 3.98 -16.92 -7.91
N TRP A 183 5.04 -16.65 -8.66
CA TRP A 183 5.71 -15.35 -8.66
C TRP A 183 4.93 -14.39 -9.56
N VAL A 184 4.54 -13.25 -9.00
CA VAL A 184 3.74 -12.23 -9.67
C VAL A 184 4.45 -10.88 -9.59
N GLU A 185 4.46 -10.16 -10.69
CA GLU A 185 5.06 -8.82 -10.75
C GLU A 185 4.25 -7.78 -9.96
N LYS A 186 4.96 -6.77 -9.42
CA LYS A 186 4.35 -5.66 -8.68
C LYS A 186 3.18 -5.02 -9.42
N ASP A 187 3.38 -4.69 -10.69
CA ASP A 187 2.38 -3.98 -11.51
C ASP A 187 1.10 -4.80 -11.70
N THR A 188 1.23 -6.12 -11.84
CA THR A 188 0.10 -7.04 -11.92
C THR A 188 -0.69 -7.05 -10.62
N LEU A 189 -0.04 -7.14 -9.45
CA LEU A 189 -0.73 -7.10 -8.16
C LEU A 189 -1.43 -5.77 -7.89
N VAL A 190 -0.84 -4.66 -8.34
CA VAL A 190 -1.48 -3.34 -8.27
C VAL A 190 -2.71 -3.30 -9.17
N LYS A 191 -2.63 -3.80 -10.41
CA LYS A 191 -3.77 -3.90 -11.34
C LYS A 191 -4.88 -4.83 -10.86
N MET A 192 -4.56 -5.81 -10.01
CA MET A 192 -5.55 -6.68 -9.34
C MET A 192 -6.25 -6.00 -8.14
N GLY A 193 -5.80 -4.80 -7.71
CA GLY A 193 -6.36 -4.11 -6.55
C GLY A 193 -5.79 -4.57 -5.20
N TYR A 194 -4.58 -5.15 -5.20
CA TYR A 194 -3.89 -5.64 -4.01
C TYR A 194 -2.62 -4.84 -3.70
N ILE A 195 -2.63 -3.54 -3.96
CA ILE A 195 -1.51 -2.64 -3.64
C ILE A 195 -1.15 -2.69 -2.14
N LYS A 196 -2.14 -2.89 -1.26
CA LYS A 196 -1.95 -3.02 0.20
C LYS A 196 -1.10 -4.22 0.60
N LEU A 197 -1.30 -5.38 -0.05
CA LEU A 197 -0.49 -6.57 0.21
C LEU A 197 0.97 -6.32 -0.18
N VAL A 198 1.18 -5.68 -1.32
CA VAL A 198 2.52 -5.30 -1.79
C VAL A 198 3.19 -4.30 -0.85
N GLN A 199 2.46 -3.27 -0.41
CA GLN A 199 2.99 -2.25 0.48
C GLN A 199 3.41 -2.83 1.84
N ARG A 200 2.62 -3.76 2.41
CA ARG A 200 2.97 -4.45 3.65
C ARG A 200 4.34 -5.13 3.56
N GLU A 201 4.62 -5.81 2.45
CA GLU A 201 5.89 -6.51 2.25
C GLU A 201 7.05 -5.61 1.79
N ASP A 202 6.76 -4.39 1.35
CA ASP A 202 7.78 -3.40 0.96
C ASP A 202 8.35 -2.61 2.17
N GLU A 203 7.64 -2.63 3.31
CA GLU A 203 7.99 -1.98 4.58
C GLU A 203 8.96 -2.80 5.45
#